data_AF-A0A410RGX6-F1
#
_entry.id   AF-A0A410RGX6-F1
#
_cell.length_a   1.000
_cell.length_b   1.000
_cell.length_c   1.000
_cell.angle_alpha   90.00
_cell.angle_beta   90.00
_cell.angle_gamma   90.00
#
_symmetry.space_group_name_H-M   'P 1'
#
loop_
_entity.id
_entity.type
_entity.pdbx_description
1 polymer ?
#
loop_
_entity_poly.entity_id
_entity_poly.type
_entity_poly.pdbx_seq_one_letter_code
_entity_poly.pdbx_strand_id
1 'polypeptide(L)'
;MKALLVMIAALIGVACAGDGQKCCSVEDRREVLNFWESVWGAQFSGRRVIIAQNVFKALFRDFPAAKGLFSRVNVDDVDSAEFKSHCVRVINGLDVAINLLDDPASLKEQLDHLHAQHLARKGVKAEYFQYIGRAFAEVMPKGATCFNPEAWGSCFNYIANAISNGLP
;
A
#
# COMPACT_ATOMS: atom_id res chain seq x y z
N MET A 1 -13.72 41.97 14.91
CA MET A 1 -13.24 40.74 15.58
C MET A 1 -14.16 39.52 15.43
N LYS A 2 -15.47 39.64 15.21
CA LYS A 2 -16.35 38.47 14.93
C LYS A 2 -16.22 37.90 13.51
N ALA A 3 -15.88 38.72 12.51
CA ALA A 3 -15.69 38.26 11.13
C ALA A 3 -14.36 37.50 10.89
N LEU A 4 -13.35 37.72 11.74
CA LEU A 4 -12.03 37.06 11.61
C LEU A 4 -12.07 35.60 12.09
N LEU A 5 -12.94 35.30 13.07
CA LEU A 5 -13.12 33.95 13.60
C LEU A 5 -13.89 33.02 12.66
N VAL A 6 -14.74 33.56 11.77
CA VAL A 6 -15.52 32.77 10.80
C VAL A 6 -14.66 32.36 9.59
N MET A 7 -13.66 33.18 9.22
CA MET A 7 -12.75 32.88 8.10
C MET A 7 -11.71 31.79 8.43
N ILE A 8 -11.34 31.62 9.71
CA ILE A 8 -10.39 30.55 10.12
C ILE A 8 -11.09 29.18 10.17
N ALA A 9 -12.40 29.14 10.43
CA ALA A 9 -13.17 27.89 10.40
C ALA A 9 -13.41 27.35 8.97
N ALA A 10 -13.25 28.19 7.93
CA ALA A 10 -13.44 27.80 6.53
C ALA A 10 -12.18 27.18 5.87
N LEU A 11 -11.03 27.18 6.55
CA LEU A 11 -9.78 26.56 6.08
C LEU A 11 -9.53 25.17 6.68
N ILE A 12 -10.43 24.69 7.55
CA ILE A 12 -10.35 23.34 8.11
C ILE A 12 -11.12 22.40 7.20
N GLY A 13 -10.39 21.67 6.36
CA GLY A 13 -10.82 20.38 5.86
C GLY A 13 -11.75 20.41 4.64
N VAL A 14 -11.18 20.71 3.47
CA VAL A 14 -11.55 19.92 2.27
C VAL A 14 -10.88 18.55 2.41
N ALA A 15 -11.28 17.78 3.43
CA ALA A 15 -10.96 16.38 3.56
C ALA A 15 -12.18 15.62 3.06
N CYS A 16 -12.16 15.32 1.75
CA CYS A 16 -12.90 14.24 1.11
C CYS A 16 -14.34 14.04 1.60
N ALA A 17 -15.26 14.89 1.14
CA ALA A 17 -16.67 14.54 1.14
C ALA A 17 -16.94 13.59 -0.04
N GLY A 18 -16.91 12.27 0.22
CA GLY A 18 -17.24 11.24 -0.77
C GLY A 18 -17.44 9.88 -0.12
N ASP A 19 -18.72 9.48 -0.01
CA ASP A 19 -19.26 8.13 0.22
C ASP A 19 -18.39 7.11 0.98
N GLY A 20 -18.61 7.01 2.30
CA GLY A 20 -18.39 5.79 3.10
C GLY A 20 -16.96 5.24 3.23
N GLN A 21 -16.00 5.77 2.47
CA GLN A 21 -14.61 5.36 2.48
C GLN A 21 -13.84 6.26 3.45
N LYS A 22 -13.35 5.67 4.56
CA LYS A 22 -12.37 6.37 5.42
C LYS A 22 -11.20 6.81 4.54
N CYS A 23 -10.99 8.12 4.47
CA CYS A 23 -9.96 8.73 3.64
C CYS A 23 -8.64 8.76 4.40
N CYS A 24 -7.52 8.57 3.69
CA CYS A 24 -6.17 8.68 4.24
C CYS A 24 -5.89 10.12 4.68
N SER A 25 -6.26 10.43 5.93
CA SER A 25 -6.15 11.77 6.51
C SER A 25 -4.69 12.17 6.70
N VAL A 26 -4.42 13.44 6.99
CA VAL A 26 -3.06 13.91 7.28
C VAL A 26 -2.48 13.18 8.49
N GLU A 27 -3.32 12.90 9.49
CA GLU A 27 -2.95 12.15 10.68
C GLU A 27 -2.65 10.69 10.35
N ASP A 28 -3.51 10.03 9.57
CA ASP A 28 -3.31 8.64 9.12
C ASP A 28 -1.99 8.51 8.34
N ARG A 29 -1.70 9.45 7.44
CA ARG A 29 -0.45 9.47 6.66
C ARG A 29 0.76 9.54 7.56
N ARG A 30 0.76 10.46 8.53
CA ARG A 30 1.86 10.62 9.48
C ARG A 30 2.07 9.37 10.32
N GLU A 31 0.99 8.72 10.75
CA GLU A 31 1.08 7.45 11.49
C GLU A 31 1.65 6.31 10.62
N VAL A 32 1.16 6.17 9.40
CA VAL A 32 1.65 5.16 8.45
C VAL A 32 3.12 5.40 8.11
N LEU A 33 3.53 6.64 7.85
CA LEU A 33 4.93 7.00 7.59
C LEU A 33 5.84 6.64 8.77
N ASN A 34 5.48 7.07 9.99
CA ASN A 34 6.26 6.77 11.20
C ASN A 34 6.40 5.26 11.45
N PHE A 35 5.29 4.51 11.30
CA PHE A 35 5.32 3.06 11.41
C PHE A 35 6.18 2.44 10.31
N TRP A 36 6.02 2.90 9.07
CA TRP A 36 6.74 2.37 7.91
C TRP A 36 8.25 2.54 8.03
N GLU A 37 8.74 3.68 8.52
CA GLU A 37 10.17 3.89 8.81
C GLU A 37 10.73 2.87 9.82
N SER A 38 9.91 2.44 10.78
CA SER A 38 10.31 1.41 11.77
C SER A 38 10.37 -0.01 11.20
N VAL A 39 9.69 -0.26 10.08
CA VAL A 39 9.65 -1.57 9.39
C VAL A 39 10.63 -1.61 8.21
N TRP A 40 10.70 -0.53 7.46
CA TRP A 40 11.39 -0.41 6.17
C TRP A 40 12.49 0.64 6.18
N GLY A 41 12.94 1.11 7.35
CA GLY A 41 14.14 1.95 7.47
C GLY A 41 15.42 1.29 6.94
N ALA A 42 16.43 2.07 6.57
CA ALA A 42 17.68 1.59 5.98
C ALA A 42 18.40 0.55 6.88
N GLN A 43 18.29 0.73 8.20
CA GLN A 43 18.82 -0.14 9.23
C GLN A 43 18.18 -1.54 9.26
N PHE A 44 17.04 -1.74 8.60
CA PHE A 44 16.31 -3.01 8.59
C PHE A 44 16.38 -3.76 7.24
N SER A 45 17.29 -3.36 6.35
CA SER A 45 17.46 -3.94 5.01
C SER A 45 17.54 -5.48 4.98
N GLY A 46 18.19 -6.09 5.97
CA GLY A 46 18.30 -7.56 6.09
C GLY A 46 16.96 -8.29 6.36
N ARG A 47 15.96 -7.60 6.92
CA ARG A 47 14.62 -8.18 7.22
C ARG A 47 13.58 -7.91 6.13
N ARG A 48 13.87 -6.95 5.23
CA ARG A 48 12.95 -6.52 4.15
C ARG A 48 12.49 -7.67 3.26
N VAL A 49 13.43 -8.52 2.84
CA VAL A 49 13.13 -9.67 1.98
C VAL A 49 12.18 -10.64 2.68
N ILE A 50 12.40 -10.91 3.97
CA ILE A 50 11.59 -11.84 4.77
C ILE A 50 10.15 -11.31 4.90
N ILE A 51 10.00 -10.03 5.23
CA ILE A 51 8.69 -9.37 5.32
C ILE A 51 7.98 -9.43 3.97
N ALA A 52 8.70 -9.11 2.88
CA ALA A 52 8.14 -9.15 1.54
C ALA A 52 7.65 -10.55 1.13
N GLN A 53 8.47 -11.58 1.36
CA GLN A 53 8.06 -12.95 1.12
C GLN A 53 6.87 -13.35 2.00
N ASN A 54 6.82 -12.94 3.27
CA ASN A 54 5.73 -13.29 4.18
C ASN A 54 4.38 -12.70 3.73
N VAL A 55 4.35 -11.50 3.14
CA VAL A 55 3.14 -10.93 2.54
C VAL A 55 2.63 -11.83 1.41
N PHE A 56 3.50 -12.23 0.49
CA PHE A 56 3.10 -13.12 -0.61
C PHE A 56 2.74 -14.54 -0.14
N LYS A 57 3.43 -15.07 0.87
CA LYS A 57 3.08 -16.34 1.51
C LYS A 57 1.67 -16.28 2.13
N ALA A 58 1.33 -15.19 2.81
CA ALA A 58 -0.03 -14.98 3.34
C ALA A 58 -1.07 -14.83 2.21
N LEU A 59 -0.76 -14.04 1.17
CA LEU A 59 -1.63 -13.89 0.00
C LEU A 59 -1.95 -15.24 -0.64
N PHE A 60 -0.95 -16.08 -0.90
CA PHE A 60 -1.14 -17.35 -1.58
C PHE A 60 -1.73 -18.44 -0.69
N ARG A 61 -1.58 -18.33 0.63
CA ARG A 61 -2.27 -19.20 1.59
C ARG A 61 -3.78 -18.96 1.52
N ASP A 62 -4.20 -17.69 1.51
CA ASP A 62 -5.62 -17.33 1.57
C ASP A 62 -6.27 -17.28 0.17
N PHE A 63 -5.49 -16.97 -0.86
CA PHE A 63 -5.92 -16.86 -2.26
C PHE A 63 -4.98 -17.63 -3.21
N PRO A 64 -5.00 -18.98 -3.19
CA PRO A 64 -4.09 -19.79 -3.99
C PRO A 64 -4.16 -19.52 -5.50
N ALA A 65 -5.33 -19.13 -6.01
CA ALA A 65 -5.54 -18.81 -7.43
C ALA A 65 -4.66 -17.65 -7.91
N ALA A 66 -4.27 -16.72 -7.01
CA ALA A 66 -3.40 -15.61 -7.36
C ALA A 66 -1.99 -16.06 -7.77
N LYS A 67 -1.52 -17.25 -7.33
CA LYS A 67 -0.20 -17.78 -7.69
C LYS A 67 0.01 -17.82 -9.20
N GLY A 68 -1.02 -18.19 -9.98
CA GLY A 68 -0.91 -18.30 -11.44
C GLY A 68 -0.45 -17.02 -12.14
N LEU A 69 -0.67 -15.85 -11.53
CA LEU A 69 -0.24 -14.54 -12.05
C LEU A 69 1.27 -14.33 -11.96
N PHE A 70 1.95 -15.10 -11.11
CA PHE A 70 3.37 -14.92 -10.76
C PHE A 70 4.28 -16.00 -11.36
N SER A 71 3.79 -16.79 -12.33
CA SER A 71 4.59 -17.82 -13.02
C SER A 71 5.88 -17.27 -13.65
N ARG A 72 5.82 -16.06 -14.21
CA ARG A 72 6.98 -15.35 -14.80
C ARG A 72 8.10 -15.01 -13.81
N VAL A 73 7.84 -15.08 -12.51
CA VAL A 73 8.82 -14.77 -11.45
C VAL A 73 9.12 -16.01 -10.60
N ASN A 74 8.90 -17.20 -11.15
CA ASN A 74 9.21 -18.49 -10.51
C ASN A 74 8.52 -18.69 -9.15
N VAL A 75 7.22 -18.39 -9.09
CA VAL A 75 6.42 -18.54 -7.85
C VAL A 75 6.32 -19.97 -7.31
N ASP A 76 6.59 -20.98 -8.13
CA ASP A 76 6.60 -22.38 -7.70
C ASP A 76 7.74 -22.65 -6.70
N ASP A 77 8.84 -21.90 -6.82
CA ASP A 77 9.88 -21.79 -5.81
C ASP A 77 9.87 -20.39 -5.18
N VAL A 78 9.10 -20.24 -4.11
CA VAL A 78 9.00 -18.97 -3.35
C VAL A 78 10.31 -18.52 -2.71
N ASP A 79 11.32 -19.39 -2.65
CA ASP A 79 12.63 -19.08 -2.11
C ASP A 79 13.69 -18.84 -3.21
N SER A 80 13.29 -18.90 -4.48
CA SER A 80 14.11 -18.52 -5.63
C SER A 80 14.52 -17.05 -5.61
N ALA A 81 15.65 -16.75 -6.25
CA ALA A 81 16.15 -15.37 -6.35
C ALA A 81 15.20 -14.47 -7.15
N GLU A 82 14.58 -15.03 -8.19
CA GLU A 82 13.60 -14.38 -9.05
C GLU A 82 12.39 -13.94 -8.24
N PHE A 83 11.80 -14.83 -7.45
CA PHE A 83 10.62 -14.52 -6.65
C PHE A 83 10.94 -13.54 -5.52
N LYS A 84 12.07 -13.74 -4.82
CA LYS A 84 12.55 -12.80 -3.79
C LYS A 84 12.75 -11.40 -4.36
N SER A 85 13.38 -11.28 -5.53
CA SER A 85 13.58 -9.99 -6.20
C SER A 85 12.25 -9.32 -6.54
N HIS A 86 11.25 -10.11 -6.96
CA HIS A 86 9.92 -9.59 -7.25
C HIS A 86 9.23 -9.05 -5.98
N CYS A 87 9.27 -9.81 -4.89
CA CYS A 87 8.71 -9.38 -3.60
C CYS A 87 9.29 -8.03 -3.17
N VAL A 88 10.62 -7.86 -3.28
CA VAL A 88 11.30 -6.60 -2.94
C VAL A 88 10.87 -5.46 -3.88
N ARG A 89 10.74 -5.71 -5.20
CA ARG A 89 10.25 -4.68 -6.14
C ARG A 89 8.84 -4.19 -5.78
N VAL A 90 7.95 -5.10 -5.37
CA VAL A 90 6.58 -4.75 -4.99
C VAL A 90 6.57 -3.89 -3.73
N ILE A 91 7.28 -4.29 -2.68
CA ILE A 91 7.34 -3.47 -1.47
C ILE A 91 8.05 -2.14 -1.70
N ASN A 92 9.09 -2.08 -2.54
CA ASN A 92 9.70 -0.80 -2.90
C ASN A 92 8.73 0.11 -3.67
N GLY A 93 7.85 -0.44 -4.51
CA GLY A 93 6.77 0.33 -5.14
C GLY A 93 5.80 0.92 -4.11
N LEU A 94 5.45 0.14 -3.08
CA LEU A 94 4.63 0.61 -1.95
C LEU A 94 5.38 1.64 -1.08
N ASP A 95 6.66 1.44 -0.82
CA ASP A 95 7.54 2.37 -0.09
C ASP A 95 7.54 3.75 -0.76
N VAL A 96 7.73 3.80 -2.08
CA VAL A 96 7.66 5.06 -2.83
C VAL A 96 6.27 5.70 -2.69
N ALA A 97 5.19 4.93 -2.83
CA ALA A 97 3.83 5.48 -2.68
C ALA A 97 3.56 6.00 -1.27
N ILE A 98 4.03 5.32 -0.22
CA ILE A 98 3.91 5.75 1.17
C ILE A 98 4.69 7.04 1.40
N ASN A 99 5.95 7.12 0.94
CA ASN A 99 6.78 8.31 1.11
C ASN A 99 6.27 9.53 0.33
N LEU A 100 5.40 9.34 -0.67
CA LEU A 100 4.75 10.41 -1.43
C LEU A 100 3.38 10.80 -0.88
N LEU A 101 2.90 10.22 0.22
CA LEU A 101 1.58 10.53 0.81
C LEU A 101 1.38 12.03 1.12
N ASP A 102 2.44 12.76 1.42
CA ASP A 102 2.41 14.21 1.68
C ASP A 102 2.74 15.08 0.45
N ASP A 103 2.97 14.47 -0.72
CA ASP A 103 3.12 15.13 -2.02
C ASP A 103 2.08 14.61 -3.03
N PRO A 104 0.85 15.15 -3.02
CA PRO A 104 -0.25 14.65 -3.85
C PRO A 104 0.03 14.67 -5.36
N ALA A 105 0.83 15.63 -5.84
CA ALA A 105 1.14 15.76 -7.26
C ALA A 105 2.05 14.62 -7.71
N SER A 106 3.17 14.41 -7.01
CA SER A 106 4.09 13.31 -7.31
C SER A 106 3.45 11.94 -7.05
N LEU A 107 2.64 11.82 -5.99
CA LEU A 107 1.91 10.59 -5.70
C LEU A 107 0.96 10.22 -6.83
N LYS A 108 0.22 11.19 -7.38
CA LYS A 108 -0.68 10.94 -8.49
C LYS A 108 0.07 10.34 -9.69
N GLU A 109 1.16 10.97 -10.11
CA GLU A 109 1.96 10.47 -11.24
C GLU A 109 2.51 9.05 -10.98
N GLN A 110 2.97 8.79 -9.74
CA GLN A 110 3.41 7.47 -9.34
C GLN A 110 2.28 6.42 -9.39
N LEU A 111 1.08 6.77 -8.93
CA LEU A 111 -0.07 5.87 -8.93
C LEU A 111 -0.58 5.62 -10.35
N ASP A 112 -0.58 6.62 -11.24
CA ASP A 112 -0.91 6.45 -12.66
C ASP A 112 0.10 5.52 -13.35
N HIS A 113 1.39 5.66 -13.04
CA HIS A 113 2.42 4.75 -13.53
C HIS A 113 2.19 3.30 -13.06
N LEU A 114 1.94 3.10 -11.76
CA LEU A 114 1.66 1.78 -11.19
C LEU A 114 0.36 1.20 -11.76
N HIS A 115 -0.68 2.00 -11.95
CA HIS A 115 -1.93 1.60 -12.58
C HIS A 115 -1.67 1.05 -13.99
N ALA A 116 -0.96 1.82 -14.84
CA ALA A 116 -0.63 1.39 -16.19
C ALA A 116 0.16 0.07 -16.23
N GLN A 117 1.08 -0.14 -15.28
CA GLN A 117 1.82 -1.40 -15.17
C GLN A 117 0.90 -2.60 -14.86
N HIS A 118 -0.08 -2.43 -13.98
CA HIS A 118 -1.00 -3.50 -13.58
C HIS A 118 -2.11 -3.73 -14.60
N LEU A 119 -2.60 -2.68 -15.26
CA LEU A 119 -3.55 -2.78 -16.38
C LEU A 119 -2.98 -3.60 -17.54
N ALA A 120 -1.67 -3.48 -17.79
CA ALA A 120 -0.97 -4.27 -18.80
C ALA A 120 -0.77 -5.76 -18.41
N ARG A 121 -1.22 -6.21 -17.24
CA ARG A 121 -1.11 -7.62 -16.79
C ARG A 121 -2.46 -8.32 -16.92
N LYS A 122 -2.59 -9.14 -17.96
CA LYS A 122 -3.79 -9.97 -18.17
C LYS A 122 -4.07 -10.83 -16.93
N GLY A 123 -5.31 -10.78 -16.48
CA GLY A 123 -5.79 -11.58 -15.35
C GLY A 123 -5.66 -10.89 -13.99
N VAL A 124 -5.00 -9.74 -13.88
CA VAL A 124 -5.05 -8.93 -12.65
C VAL A 124 -6.42 -8.28 -12.54
N LYS A 125 -7.05 -8.45 -11.37
CA LYS A 125 -8.38 -7.95 -11.06
C LYS A 125 -8.35 -6.96 -9.91
N ALA A 126 -9.35 -6.08 -9.83
CA ALA A 126 -9.46 -5.12 -8.73
C ALA A 126 -9.56 -5.83 -7.36
N GLU A 127 -10.30 -6.95 -7.28
CA GLU A 127 -10.44 -7.74 -6.06
C GLU A 127 -9.09 -8.23 -5.47
N TYR A 128 -8.07 -8.47 -6.33
CA TYR A 128 -6.78 -8.97 -5.86
C TYR A 128 -6.00 -7.95 -5.03
N PHE A 129 -6.29 -6.65 -5.22
CA PHE A 129 -5.71 -5.59 -4.41
C PHE A 129 -6.27 -5.58 -2.98
N GLN A 130 -7.53 -5.99 -2.80
CA GLN A 130 -8.10 -6.21 -1.47
C GLN A 130 -7.45 -7.41 -0.79
N TYR A 131 -7.11 -8.45 -1.55
CA TYR A 131 -6.51 -9.68 -1.02
C TYR A 131 -5.09 -9.44 -0.54
N ILE A 132 -4.28 -8.74 -1.32
CA ILE A 132 -2.93 -8.36 -0.88
C ILE A 132 -2.98 -7.34 0.26
N GLY A 133 -3.98 -6.45 0.31
CA GLY A 133 -4.20 -5.56 1.44
C GLY A 133 -4.43 -6.31 2.76
N ARG A 134 -5.22 -7.39 2.74
CA ARG A 134 -5.39 -8.29 3.90
C ARG A 134 -4.06 -8.95 4.30
N ALA A 135 -3.29 -9.43 3.32
CA ALA A 135 -1.99 -10.03 3.58
C ALA A 135 -1.00 -9.04 4.22
N PHE A 136 -0.98 -7.78 3.78
CA PHE A 136 -0.21 -6.72 4.43
C PHE A 136 -0.68 -6.48 5.86
N ALA A 137 -1.99 -6.32 6.08
CA ALA A 137 -2.54 -6.09 7.42
C ALA A 137 -2.24 -7.23 8.42
N GLU A 138 -2.10 -8.47 7.95
CA GLU A 138 -1.66 -9.60 8.80
C GLU A 138 -0.16 -9.54 9.13
N VAL A 139 0.67 -9.16 8.16
CA VAL A 139 2.13 -9.26 8.28
C VAL A 139 2.72 -8.03 8.97
N MET A 140 2.19 -6.83 8.72
CA MET A 140 2.74 -5.58 9.26
C MET A 140 2.87 -5.56 10.80
N PRO A 141 1.88 -6.01 11.60
CA PRO A 141 2.02 -6.05 13.06
C PRO A 141 3.20 -6.90 13.58
N LYS A 142 3.74 -7.80 12.76
CA LYS A 142 4.88 -8.67 13.11
C LYS A 142 6.23 -7.99 12.83
N GLY A 143 6.24 -6.91 12.05
CA GLY A 143 7.45 -6.20 11.64
C GLY A 143 7.94 -5.16 12.66
N ALA A 144 7.02 -4.50 13.37
CA ALA A 144 7.31 -3.49 14.38
C ALA A 144 6.14 -3.35 15.38
N THR A 145 6.38 -2.64 16.48
CA THR A 145 5.35 -2.33 17.48
C THR A 145 4.50 -1.11 17.05
N CYS A 146 3.38 -0.88 17.73
CA CYS A 146 2.53 0.31 17.54
C CYS A 146 1.88 0.43 16.16
N PHE A 147 1.57 -0.70 15.52
CA PHE A 147 0.79 -0.72 14.27
C PHE A 147 -0.64 -0.20 14.50
N ASN A 148 -1.02 0.87 13.81
CA ASN A 148 -2.42 1.31 13.75
C ASN A 148 -3.12 0.65 12.53
N PRO A 149 -3.98 -0.35 12.73
CA PRO A 149 -4.66 -1.04 11.63
C PRO A 149 -5.64 -0.14 10.88
N GLU A 150 -6.23 0.86 11.52
CA GLU A 150 -7.19 1.76 10.88
C GLU A 150 -6.49 2.74 9.94
N ALA A 151 -5.43 3.42 10.43
CA ALA A 151 -4.64 4.34 9.61
C ALA A 151 -3.98 3.60 8.43
N TRP A 152 -3.42 2.41 8.70
CA TRP A 152 -2.88 1.55 7.65
C TRP A 152 -3.94 1.18 6.61
N GLY A 153 -5.10 0.70 7.04
CA GLY A 153 -6.18 0.32 6.13
C GLY A 153 -6.66 1.49 5.27
N SER A 154 -6.83 2.67 5.89
CA SER A 154 -7.22 3.91 5.22
C SER A 154 -6.26 4.28 4.08
N CYS A 155 -4.96 4.36 4.38
CA CYS A 155 -3.94 4.77 3.41
C CYS A 155 -3.56 3.68 2.40
N PHE A 156 -3.51 2.42 2.82
CA PHE A 156 -3.29 1.32 1.89
C PHE A 156 -4.43 1.24 0.87
N ASN A 157 -5.69 1.35 1.32
CA ASN A 157 -6.84 1.31 0.42
C ASN A 157 -6.85 2.50 -0.55
N TYR A 158 -6.45 3.70 -0.10
CA TYR A 158 -6.28 4.84 -0.99
C TYR A 158 -5.31 4.55 -2.15
N ILE A 159 -4.11 4.02 -1.84
CA ILE A 159 -3.11 3.63 -2.84
C ILE A 159 -3.64 2.51 -3.73
N ALA A 160 -4.18 1.45 -3.13
CA ALA A 160 -4.63 0.25 -3.83
C ALA A 160 -5.80 0.54 -4.79
N ASN A 161 -6.73 1.41 -4.39
CA ASN A 161 -7.87 1.79 -5.23
C ASN A 161 -7.47 2.64 -6.42
N ALA A 162 -6.45 3.50 -6.28
CA ALA A 162 -5.90 4.22 -7.41
C ALA A 162 -5.26 3.28 -8.44
N ILE A 163 -4.48 2.30 -7.99
CA ILE A 163 -3.81 1.32 -8.88
C ILE A 163 -4.83 0.38 -9.54
N SER A 164 -5.86 -0.02 -8.81
CA SER A 164 -6.84 -1.01 -9.27
C SER A 164 -8.03 -0.41 -10.02
N ASN A 165 -8.11 0.92 -10.14
CA ASN A 165 -9.20 1.60 -10.81
C ASN A 165 -9.37 1.07 -12.25
N GLY A 166 -10.59 0.70 -12.65
CA GLY A 166 -10.86 0.22 -14.01
C GLY A 166 -10.34 -1.19 -14.35
N LEU A 167 -9.69 -1.89 -13.41
CA LEU A 167 -9.42 -3.32 -13.57
C LEU A 167 -10.72 -4.14 -13.47
N PRO A 168 -10.79 -5.31 -14.13
CA PRO A 168 -11.94 -6.20 -14.05
C PRO A 168 -12.14 -6.82 -12.65
#